data_AF-A0A7Y1XJR3-F1
#
_entry.id   AF-A0A7Y1XJR3-F1
#
_cell.length_a   1.000
_cell.length_b   1.000
_cell.length_c   1.000
_cell.angle_alpha   90.00
_cell.angle_beta   90.00
_cell.angle_gamma   90.00
#
_symmetry.space_group_name_H-M   'P 1'
#
loop_
_entity.id
_entity.type
_entity.pdbx_description
1 polymer ?
#
loop_
_entity_poly.entity_id
_entity_poly.type
_entity_poly.pdbx_seq_one_letter_code
_entity_poly.pdbx_strand_id
1 'polypeptide(L)'
;MRQTQYPSAVLAMMLSACATEPVLLNSERIEKRFRNYGIEVLASEAGLRRSSLYSLHDRTAICRTYALVRFADQLDEQYREEHAQVLSGNSIGATFRSQGWDVHKQTTYIGRLALPGESTAIGDLMRISGKQELALHVYQLLLVSNDNVYEYATIMETHHPEYLSEKDLHELYEFDTATAMPSQAVADIETLILGRENSTGKFVASP
;
A
#
# COMPACT_ATOMS: atom_id res chain seq x y z
N MET A 1 -24.31 -0.51 -8.40
CA MET A 1 -24.32 0.90 -7.95
C MET A 1 -24.58 0.94 -6.45
N ARG A 2 -23.56 1.22 -5.65
CA ARG A 2 -23.75 1.88 -4.35
C ARG A 2 -22.81 3.07 -4.34
N GLN A 3 -23.29 4.19 -4.88
CA GLN A 3 -22.81 5.49 -4.44
C GLN A 3 -23.23 5.58 -2.98
N THR A 4 -22.30 5.35 -2.06
CA THR A 4 -22.60 5.58 -0.66
C THR A 4 -22.44 7.08 -0.44
N GLN A 5 -23.51 7.81 -0.69
CA GLN A 5 -23.58 9.21 -0.32
C GLN A 5 -23.62 9.26 1.20
N TYR A 6 -22.45 9.37 1.83
CA TYR A 6 -22.36 9.45 3.27
C TYR A 6 -22.97 10.77 3.71
N PRO A 7 -23.83 10.78 4.75
CA PRO A 7 -24.22 12.03 5.40
C PRO A 7 -22.96 12.82 5.76
N SER A 8 -22.98 14.15 5.63
CA SER A 8 -21.80 15.00 5.88
C SER A 8 -21.12 14.75 7.23
N ALA A 9 -21.87 14.30 8.24
CA ALA A 9 -21.32 13.90 9.55
C ALA A 9 -20.55 12.56 9.52
N VAL A 10 -20.95 11.60 8.70
CA VAL A 10 -20.25 10.33 8.50
C VAL A 10 -19.00 10.54 7.65
N LEU A 11 -19.12 11.36 6.61
CA LEU A 11 -17.99 11.84 5.82
C LEU A 11 -16.99 12.59 6.70
N ALA A 12 -17.47 13.54 7.51
CA ALA A 12 -16.63 14.27 8.46
C ALA A 12 -16.00 13.34 9.50
N MET A 13 -16.68 12.29 9.98
CA MET A 13 -16.06 11.29 10.87
C MET A 13 -14.98 10.46 10.16
N MET A 14 -15.22 10.02 8.92
CA MET A 14 -14.21 9.28 8.15
C MET A 14 -12.99 10.16 7.84
N LEU A 15 -13.20 11.41 7.42
CA LEU A 15 -12.13 12.37 7.17
C LEU A 15 -11.44 12.83 8.47
N SER A 16 -12.20 13.00 9.56
CA SER A 16 -11.67 13.42 10.87
C SER A 16 -10.92 12.30 11.60
N ALA A 17 -11.20 11.02 11.31
CA ALA A 17 -10.40 9.88 11.73
C ALA A 17 -9.19 9.63 10.80
N CYS A 18 -9.09 10.35 9.68
CA CYS A 18 -7.92 10.41 8.81
C CYS A 18 -7.07 11.67 9.08
N ALA A 19 -7.35 12.41 10.14
CA ALA A 19 -6.83 13.75 10.38
C ALA A 19 -5.42 13.74 11.00
N THR A 20 -4.48 13.04 10.37
CA THR A 20 -3.09 13.47 10.23
C THR A 20 -2.41 12.62 9.15
N GLU A 21 -2.85 12.77 7.90
CA GLU A 21 -2.05 12.31 6.76
C GLU A 21 -0.65 12.94 6.85
N PRO A 22 0.44 12.15 6.82
CA PRO A 22 1.77 12.73 6.72
C PRO A 22 1.84 13.57 5.45
N VAL A 23 2.25 14.83 5.61
CA VAL A 23 2.28 15.86 4.55
C VAL A 23 2.90 15.34 3.25
N LEU A 24 3.93 14.50 3.37
CA LEU A 24 4.65 13.92 2.25
C LEU A 24 4.11 12.55 1.86
N LEU A 25 3.96 12.30 0.56
CA LEU A 25 3.78 10.98 -0.03
C LEU A 25 4.96 10.05 0.28
N ASN A 26 4.74 8.73 0.19
CA ASN A 26 5.83 7.76 0.38
C ASN A 26 6.97 7.97 -0.63
N SER A 27 6.65 8.30 -1.89
CA SER A 27 7.63 8.65 -2.93
C SER A 27 8.49 9.86 -2.54
N GLU A 28 7.85 10.92 -2.04
CA GLU A 28 8.53 12.16 -1.65
C GLU A 28 9.44 11.94 -0.42
N ARG A 29 9.02 11.08 0.52
CA ARG A 29 9.85 10.70 1.67
C ARG A 29 11.08 9.89 1.27
N ILE A 30 10.91 8.92 0.37
CA ILE A 30 12.04 8.15 -0.18
C ILE A 30 13.00 9.10 -0.89
N GLU A 31 12.50 9.97 -1.77
CA GLU A 31 13.32 10.94 -2.48
C GLU A 31 14.04 11.89 -1.52
N LYS A 32 13.34 12.42 -0.50
CA LYS A 32 13.95 13.31 0.50
C LYS A 32 15.06 12.62 1.28
N ARG A 33 14.88 11.36 1.67
CA ARG A 33 15.84 10.59 2.48
C ARG A 33 17.03 10.09 1.66
N PHE A 34 16.80 9.56 0.47
CA PHE A 34 17.81 8.89 -0.35
C PHE A 34 18.27 9.73 -1.56
N ARG A 35 17.74 10.94 -1.71
CA ARG A 35 18.07 11.94 -2.75
C ARG A 35 17.65 11.57 -4.17
N ASN A 36 16.96 10.45 -4.33
CA ASN A 36 16.39 10.00 -5.58
C ASN A 36 15.27 8.99 -5.29
N TYR A 37 14.38 8.82 -6.26
CA TYR A 37 13.24 7.90 -6.18
C TYR A 37 12.95 7.33 -7.56
N GLY A 38 12.58 6.05 -7.60
CA GLY A 38 12.02 5.40 -8.77
C GLY A 38 10.96 4.38 -8.38
N ILE A 39 10.17 3.98 -9.37
CA ILE A 39 9.17 2.93 -9.22
C ILE A 39 9.33 1.93 -10.37
N GLU A 40 9.32 0.65 -10.02
CA GLU A 40 9.30 -0.47 -10.97
C GLU A 40 8.06 -1.30 -10.71
N VAL A 41 7.25 -1.54 -11.76
CA VAL A 41 6.12 -2.48 -11.68
C VAL A 41 6.64 -3.89 -11.95
N LEU A 42 6.52 -4.74 -10.95
CA LEU A 42 7.04 -6.12 -10.99
C LEU A 42 6.01 -7.08 -11.59
N ALA A 43 4.73 -6.86 -11.29
CA ALA A 43 3.61 -7.61 -11.84
C ALA A 43 2.32 -6.77 -11.75
N SER A 44 1.41 -6.98 -12.70
CA SER A 44 0.08 -6.37 -12.70
C SER A 44 -0.90 -7.34 -13.34
N GLU A 45 -1.73 -8.00 -12.52
CA GLU A 45 -2.63 -9.06 -12.95
C GLU A 45 -3.80 -9.25 -11.97
N ALA A 46 -4.98 -9.61 -12.48
CA ALA A 46 -6.15 -9.97 -11.68
C ALA A 46 -6.53 -8.98 -10.55
N GLY A 47 -6.47 -7.67 -10.83
CA GLY A 47 -6.79 -6.62 -9.85
C GLY A 47 -5.68 -6.38 -8.80
N LEU A 48 -4.52 -7.01 -8.97
CA LEU A 48 -3.34 -6.82 -8.15
C LEU A 48 -2.24 -6.09 -8.92
N ARG A 49 -1.50 -5.22 -8.22
CA ARG A 49 -0.25 -4.64 -8.70
C ARG A 49 0.85 -4.81 -7.66
N ARG A 50 2.01 -5.30 -8.07
CA ARG A 50 3.23 -5.39 -7.27
C ARG A 50 4.24 -4.38 -7.78
N SER A 51 4.86 -3.62 -6.90
CA SER A 51 5.86 -2.62 -7.31
C SER A 51 6.99 -2.48 -6.30
N SER A 52 8.19 -2.22 -6.80
CA SER A 52 9.33 -1.77 -6.01
C SER A 52 9.42 -0.26 -6.09
N LEU A 53 9.27 0.42 -4.95
CA LEU A 53 9.62 1.82 -4.80
C LEU A 53 11.06 1.85 -4.30
N TYR A 54 11.97 2.30 -5.14
CA TYR A 54 13.40 2.14 -4.93
C TYR A 54 14.15 3.46 -4.87
N SER A 55 15.32 3.40 -4.26
CA SER A 55 16.38 4.38 -4.45
C SER A 55 17.54 3.73 -5.21
N LEU A 56 18.28 4.52 -5.98
CA LEU A 56 19.52 4.14 -6.63
C LEU A 56 20.72 4.46 -5.73
N HIS A 57 21.59 3.47 -5.58
CA HIS A 57 22.92 3.60 -4.99
C HIS A 57 23.92 2.97 -5.96
N ASP A 58 24.88 3.75 -6.47
CA ASP A 58 25.85 3.30 -7.48
C ASP A 58 25.21 2.52 -8.65
N ARG A 59 24.14 3.09 -9.22
CA ARG A 59 23.32 2.51 -10.30
C ARG A 59 22.58 1.23 -9.95
N THR A 60 22.67 0.77 -8.71
CA THR A 60 21.93 -0.38 -8.20
C THR A 60 20.64 0.09 -7.56
N ALA A 61 19.50 -0.45 -8.01
CA ALA A 61 18.22 -0.24 -7.36
C ALA A 61 18.17 -1.03 -6.04
N ILE A 62 17.78 -0.33 -4.97
CA ILE A 62 17.48 -0.89 -3.65
C ILE A 62 16.04 -0.57 -3.34
N CYS A 63 15.20 -1.61 -3.26
CA CYS A 63 13.80 -1.47 -2.88
C CYS A 63 13.70 -0.90 -1.45
N ARG A 64 13.10 0.28 -1.31
CA ARG A 64 12.85 0.94 -0.02
C ARG A 64 11.45 0.65 0.50
N THR A 65 10.49 0.52 -0.41
CA THR A 65 9.16 -0.02 -0.13
C THR A 65 8.77 -1.01 -1.20
N TYR A 66 8.43 -2.22 -0.79
CA TYR A 66 7.69 -3.16 -1.64
C TYR A 66 6.20 -2.93 -1.43
N ALA A 67 5.48 -2.64 -2.52
CA ALA A 67 4.05 -2.36 -2.47
C ALA A 67 3.26 -3.46 -3.19
N LEU A 68 2.32 -4.08 -2.47
CA LEU A 68 1.27 -4.92 -3.04
C LEU A 68 -0.05 -4.16 -2.94
N VAL A 69 -0.66 -3.91 -4.08
CA VAL A 69 -1.91 -3.15 -4.22
C VAL A 69 -2.98 -4.11 -4.68
N ARG A 70 -4.12 -4.12 -4.00
CA ARG A 70 -5.36 -4.75 -4.45
C ARG A 70 -6.36 -3.64 -4.75
N PHE A 71 -6.68 -3.47 -6.03
CA PHE A 71 -7.69 -2.51 -6.45
C PHE A 71 -9.08 -2.97 -6.00
N ALA A 72 -9.99 -2.02 -5.77
CA ALA A 72 -11.38 -2.33 -5.51
C ALA A 72 -12.00 -3.10 -6.69
N ASP A 73 -12.88 -4.06 -6.39
CA ASP A 73 -13.52 -4.91 -7.41
C ASP A 73 -14.41 -4.10 -8.38
N GLN A 74 -14.94 -2.97 -7.90
CA GLN A 74 -15.74 -2.04 -8.69
C GLN A 74 -15.07 -0.67 -8.67
N LEU A 75 -14.43 -0.32 -9.78
CA LEU A 75 -13.84 1.00 -9.98
C LEU A 75 -14.91 2.01 -10.41
N ASP A 76 -14.80 3.24 -9.92
CA ASP A 76 -15.67 4.34 -10.31
C ASP A 76 -15.17 4.99 -11.61
N GLU A 77 -16.11 5.42 -12.47
CA GLU A 77 -15.79 6.07 -13.74
C GLU A 77 -15.10 7.43 -13.53
N GLN A 78 -15.35 8.09 -12.39
CA GLN A 78 -14.80 9.41 -12.10
C GLN A 78 -13.28 9.47 -12.06
N TYR A 79 -12.60 8.37 -11.78
CA TYR A 79 -11.13 8.31 -11.71
C TYR A 79 -10.51 7.37 -12.75
N ARG A 80 -11.26 7.02 -13.81
CA ARG A 80 -10.81 6.01 -14.79
C ARG A 80 -9.51 6.42 -15.50
N GLU A 81 -9.32 7.71 -15.79
CA GLU A 81 -8.14 8.20 -16.49
C GLU A 81 -6.88 8.10 -15.61
N GLU A 82 -6.99 8.47 -14.34
CA GLU A 82 -5.93 8.33 -13.33
C GLU A 82 -5.62 6.86 -13.08
N HIS A 83 -6.65 6.01 -12.99
CA HIS A 83 -6.46 4.58 -12.86
C HIS A 83 -5.69 3.99 -14.04
N ALA A 84 -5.98 4.41 -15.28
CA ALA A 84 -5.23 3.95 -16.46
C ALA A 84 -3.74 4.37 -16.41
N GLN A 85 -3.45 5.56 -15.89
CA GLN A 85 -2.07 6.02 -15.65
C GLN A 85 -1.38 5.17 -14.57
N VAL A 86 -2.09 4.83 -13.50
CA VAL A 86 -1.61 3.90 -12.46
C VAL A 86 -1.31 2.53 -13.06
N LEU A 87 -2.18 1.98 -13.90
CA LEU A 87 -1.91 0.70 -14.57
C LEU A 87 -0.71 0.77 -15.53
N SER A 88 -0.44 1.95 -16.09
CA SER A 88 0.74 2.22 -16.93
C SER A 88 2.05 2.39 -16.13
N GLY A 89 1.99 2.26 -14.81
CA GLY A 89 3.16 2.20 -13.93
C GLY A 89 3.40 3.43 -13.07
N ASN A 90 2.57 4.47 -13.19
CA ASN A 90 2.76 5.69 -12.41
C ASN A 90 2.55 5.47 -10.90
N SER A 91 3.13 6.36 -10.08
CA SER A 91 2.91 6.37 -8.63
C SER A 91 1.45 6.72 -8.33
N ILE A 92 0.76 5.90 -7.51
CA ILE A 92 -0.66 6.07 -7.21
C ILE A 92 -0.93 7.44 -6.58
N GLY A 93 -0.29 7.73 -5.44
CA GLY A 93 -0.54 8.98 -4.72
C GLY A 93 -0.18 10.22 -5.54
N ALA A 94 0.91 10.17 -6.31
CA ALA A 94 1.31 11.31 -7.14
C ALA A 94 0.35 11.53 -8.32
N THR A 95 -0.13 10.46 -8.95
CA THR A 95 -1.11 10.53 -10.04
C THR A 95 -2.37 11.24 -9.56
N PHE A 96 -2.95 10.77 -8.46
CA PHE A 96 -4.18 11.35 -7.92
C PHE A 96 -4.00 12.78 -7.40
N ARG A 97 -2.97 13.06 -6.59
CA ARG A 97 -2.73 14.43 -6.09
C ARG A 97 -2.49 15.43 -7.23
N SER A 98 -1.83 15.02 -8.32
CA SER A 98 -1.61 15.90 -9.47
C SER A 98 -2.88 16.29 -10.22
N GLN A 99 -3.95 15.50 -10.08
CA GLN A 99 -5.26 15.76 -10.66
C GLN A 99 -6.25 16.39 -9.65
N GLY A 100 -5.75 16.83 -8.49
CA GLY A 100 -6.55 17.54 -7.49
C GLY A 100 -7.39 16.65 -6.58
N TRP A 101 -7.15 15.33 -6.57
CA TRP A 101 -7.77 14.43 -5.60
C TRP A 101 -7.11 14.58 -4.23
N ASP A 102 -7.94 14.62 -3.20
CA ASP A 102 -7.50 14.42 -1.83
C ASP A 102 -7.34 12.91 -1.60
N VAL A 103 -6.14 12.49 -1.23
CA VAL A 103 -5.78 11.08 -1.06
C VAL A 103 -5.65 10.82 0.43
N HIS A 104 -6.44 9.86 0.95
CA HIS A 104 -6.47 9.51 2.36
C HIS A 104 -6.13 8.03 2.56
N LYS A 105 -5.33 7.74 3.58
CA LYS A 105 -4.94 6.41 4.01
C LYS A 105 -5.60 6.11 5.35
N GLN A 106 -6.51 5.14 5.34
CA GLN A 106 -7.06 4.59 6.56
C GLN A 106 -6.26 3.35 6.95
N THR A 107 -5.38 3.49 7.95
CA THR A 107 -4.54 2.38 8.43
C THR A 107 -5.38 1.26 9.02
N THR A 108 -5.25 0.06 8.47
CA THR A 108 -5.95 -1.14 8.96
C THR A 108 -5.00 -2.09 9.70
N TYR A 109 -3.68 -1.95 9.53
CA TYR A 109 -2.67 -2.71 10.27
C TYR A 109 -1.29 -2.06 10.22
N ILE A 110 -0.57 -2.13 11.34
CA ILE A 110 0.87 -1.90 11.44
C ILE A 110 1.46 -3.13 12.15
N GLY A 111 2.56 -3.66 11.62
CA GLY A 111 3.24 -4.79 12.22
C GLY A 111 4.55 -5.12 11.53
N ARG A 112 4.89 -6.41 11.49
CA ARG A 112 6.17 -6.89 10.96
C ARG A 112 6.00 -8.09 10.05
N LEU A 113 6.87 -8.19 9.05
CA LEU A 113 7.05 -9.36 8.20
C LEU A 113 8.43 -9.96 8.45
N ALA A 114 8.48 -11.23 8.83
CA ALA A 114 9.72 -11.96 9.05
C ALA A 114 10.27 -12.55 7.74
N LEU A 115 11.49 -12.16 7.35
CA LEU A 115 12.22 -12.84 6.29
C LEU A 115 12.80 -14.16 6.81
N PRO A 116 12.59 -15.29 6.11
CA PRO A 116 12.91 -16.64 6.60
C PRO A 116 14.40 -16.97 6.68
N GLY A 117 15.30 -16.08 6.26
CA GLY A 117 16.75 -16.29 6.25
C GLY A 117 17.31 -16.93 4.99
N GLU A 118 16.47 -17.66 4.26
CA GLU A 118 16.65 -18.03 2.86
C GLU A 118 16.36 -16.84 1.92
N SER A 119 16.82 -16.92 0.67
CA SER A 119 16.53 -15.90 -0.35
C SER A 119 15.03 -15.87 -0.64
N THR A 120 14.49 -14.65 -0.74
CA THR A 120 13.10 -14.38 -1.09
C THR A 120 13.09 -13.25 -2.12
N ALA A 121 12.07 -13.20 -2.98
CA ALA A 121 11.98 -12.15 -4.00
C ALA A 121 12.05 -10.74 -3.37
N ILE A 122 11.35 -10.52 -2.26
CA ILE A 122 11.39 -9.25 -1.53
C ILE A 122 12.76 -8.98 -0.90
N GLY A 123 13.41 -9.99 -0.31
CA GLY A 123 14.75 -9.86 0.25
C GLY A 123 15.80 -9.49 -0.80
N ASP A 124 15.72 -10.10 -1.98
CA ASP A 124 16.61 -9.83 -3.10
C ASP A 124 16.44 -8.39 -3.64
N LEU A 125 15.18 -7.94 -3.79
CA LEU A 125 14.86 -6.55 -4.17
C LEU A 125 15.36 -5.53 -3.15
N MET A 126 15.24 -5.87 -1.86
CA MET A 126 15.69 -5.02 -0.75
C MET A 126 17.19 -5.13 -0.48
N ARG A 127 17.92 -6.06 -1.12
CA ARG A 127 19.34 -6.34 -0.84
C ARG A 127 19.60 -6.78 0.61
N ILE A 128 18.65 -7.49 1.19
CA ILE A 128 18.73 -8.02 2.55
C ILE A 128 19.10 -9.50 2.47
N SER A 129 20.09 -9.90 3.26
CA SER A 129 20.49 -11.29 3.42
C SER A 129 20.24 -11.76 4.84
N GLY A 130 19.86 -13.03 4.99
CA GLY A 130 19.58 -13.61 6.30
C GLY A 130 18.24 -13.19 6.90
N LYS A 131 18.06 -13.53 8.18
CA LYS A 131 16.82 -13.30 8.91
C LYS A 131 16.70 -11.82 9.26
N GLN A 132 15.57 -11.23 8.93
CA GLN A 132 15.31 -9.82 9.18
C GLN A 132 13.81 -9.58 9.34
N GLU A 133 13.43 -8.76 10.30
CA GLU A 133 12.06 -8.24 10.43
C GLU A 133 11.94 -6.96 9.60
N LEU A 134 10.90 -6.89 8.77
CA LEU A 134 10.57 -5.72 7.96
C LEU A 134 9.30 -5.08 8.51
N ALA A 135 9.23 -3.74 8.55
CA ALA A 135 8.02 -3.05 8.95
C ALA A 135 6.93 -3.22 7.89
N LEU A 136 5.70 -3.52 8.30
CA LEU A 136 4.55 -3.73 7.42
C LEU A 136 3.45 -2.72 7.77
N HIS A 137 2.97 -2.00 6.76
CA HIS A 137 1.82 -1.10 6.83
C HIS A 137 0.75 -1.58 5.86
N VAL A 138 -0.48 -1.78 6.35
CA VAL A 138 -1.64 -2.06 5.51
C VAL A 138 -2.69 -0.99 5.74
N TYR A 139 -3.23 -0.47 4.65
CA TYR A 139 -4.22 0.59 4.69
C TYR A 139 -5.19 0.51 3.51
N GLN A 140 -6.39 1.05 3.72
CA GLN A 140 -7.31 1.37 2.64
C GLN A 140 -6.97 2.75 2.09
N LEU A 141 -6.78 2.86 0.77
CA LEU A 141 -6.63 4.12 0.07
C LEU A 141 -8.01 4.62 -0.37
N LEU A 142 -8.35 5.81 0.11
CA LEU A 142 -9.58 6.53 -0.19
C LEU A 142 -9.24 7.74 -1.05
N LEU A 143 -10.05 7.97 -2.10
CA LEU A 143 -9.97 9.15 -2.96
C LEU A 143 -11.14 10.06 -2.63
N VAL A 144 -10.87 11.35 -2.47
CA VAL A 144 -11.87 12.33 -2.06
C VAL A 144 -11.94 13.45 -3.08
N SER A 145 -13.15 13.75 -3.55
CA SER A 145 -13.43 14.84 -4.49
C SER A 145 -14.89 15.29 -4.36
N ASN A 146 -15.10 16.61 -4.23
CA ASN A 146 -16.43 17.23 -4.13
C ASN A 146 -17.34 16.56 -3.07
N ASP A 147 -16.82 16.36 -1.86
CA ASP A 147 -17.51 15.67 -0.74
C ASP A 147 -17.89 14.19 -1.01
N ASN A 148 -17.38 13.59 -2.08
CA ASN A 148 -17.52 12.16 -2.33
C ASN A 148 -16.24 11.43 -1.91
N VAL A 149 -16.41 10.23 -1.35
CA VAL A 149 -15.31 9.34 -0.97
C VAL A 149 -15.44 8.08 -1.79
N TYR A 150 -14.32 7.66 -2.37
CA TYR A 150 -14.23 6.44 -3.14
C TYR A 150 -13.18 5.53 -2.53
N GLU A 151 -13.59 4.30 -2.20
CA GLU A 151 -12.64 3.23 -1.91
C GLU A 151 -11.91 2.85 -3.21
N TYR A 152 -10.59 3.01 -3.22
CA TYR A 152 -9.80 2.77 -4.42
C TYR A 152 -9.02 1.46 -4.36
N ALA A 153 -8.30 1.23 -3.26
CA ALA A 153 -7.46 0.04 -3.13
C ALA A 153 -7.11 -0.26 -1.68
N THR A 154 -6.90 -1.52 -1.36
CA THR A 154 -6.13 -1.92 -0.17
C THR A 154 -4.66 -2.00 -0.58
N ILE A 155 -3.79 -1.32 0.15
CA ILE A 155 -2.35 -1.27 -0.12
C ILE A 155 -1.59 -1.82 1.06
N MET A 156 -0.63 -2.69 0.76
CA MET A 156 0.30 -3.28 1.70
C MET A 156 1.70 -2.81 1.32
N GLU A 157 2.35 -2.13 2.24
CA GLU A 157 3.71 -1.64 2.09
C GLU A 157 4.62 -2.34 3.09
N THR A 158 5.64 -3.03 2.57
CA THR A 158 6.73 -3.57 3.38
C THR A 158 7.95 -2.68 3.21
N HIS A 159 8.54 -2.25 4.32
CA HIS A 159 9.60 -1.23 4.32
C HIS A 159 10.98 -1.80 4.63
N HIS A 160 11.97 -1.31 3.89
CA HIS A 160 13.37 -1.60 4.13
C HIS A 160 13.81 -1.05 5.52
N PRO A 161 14.63 -1.76 6.31
CA PRO A 161 15.05 -1.32 7.65
C PRO A 161 15.77 0.04 7.68
N GLU A 162 16.56 0.35 6.67
CA GLU A 162 17.18 1.69 6.51
C GLU A 162 16.20 2.81 6.16
N TYR A 163 14.93 2.52 5.86
CA TYR A 163 13.92 3.51 5.51
C TYR A 163 12.93 3.79 6.64
N LEU A 164 12.07 2.82 6.96
CA LEU A 164 11.04 2.94 8.00
C LEU A 164 11.01 1.67 8.85
N SER A 165 11.01 1.87 10.16
CA SER A 165 10.72 0.87 11.17
C SER A 165 9.24 0.87 11.56
N GLU A 166 8.78 -0.16 12.27
CA GLU A 166 7.42 -0.20 12.81
C GLU A 166 7.14 0.98 13.76
N LYS A 167 8.15 1.40 14.53
CA LYS A 167 8.05 2.59 15.39
C LYS A 167 7.77 3.84 14.55
N ASP A 168 8.51 4.01 13.45
CA ASP A 168 8.29 5.14 12.54
C ASP A 168 6.88 5.11 11.94
N LEU A 169 6.34 3.92 11.63
CA LEU A 169 4.96 3.80 11.15
C LEU A 169 3.93 4.25 12.18
N HIS A 170 4.09 3.87 13.45
CA HIS A 170 3.22 4.33 14.54
C HIS A 170 3.32 5.83 14.81
N GLU A 171 4.47 6.46 14.53
CA GLU A 171 4.63 7.92 14.63
C GLU A 171 4.03 8.66 13.42
N LEU A 172 4.00 8.02 12.25
CA LEU A 172 3.52 8.62 11.00
C LEU A 172 2.02 8.44 10.77
N TYR A 173 1.42 7.40 11.34
CA TYR A 173 0.07 6.98 11.01
C TYR A 173 -0.75 6.72 12.26
N GLU A 174 -1.94 7.32 12.28
CA GLU A 174 -2.98 6.93 13.23
C GLU A 174 -3.44 5.50 12.91
N PHE A 175 -3.64 4.70 13.95
CA PHE A 175 -4.15 3.34 13.86
C PHE A 175 -5.31 3.19 14.83
N ASP A 176 -6.51 3.00 14.28
CA ASP A 176 -7.71 2.73 15.06
C ASP A 176 -8.03 1.23 15.02
N THR A 177 -8.07 0.62 16.21
CA THR A 177 -8.48 -0.78 16.40
C THR A 177 -9.86 -1.10 15.83
N ALA A 178 -10.78 -0.12 15.71
CA ALA A 178 -12.08 -0.32 15.07
C ALA A 178 -11.98 -0.63 13.57
N THR A 179 -10.87 -0.24 12.95
CA THR A 179 -10.57 -0.47 11.53
C THR A 179 -9.56 -1.59 11.30
N ALA A 180 -9.18 -2.28 12.39
CA ALA A 180 -8.20 -3.34 12.34
C ALA A 180 -8.67 -4.51 11.48
N MET A 181 -7.81 -4.93 10.57
CA MET A 181 -8.05 -6.12 9.77
C MET A 181 -7.93 -7.41 10.61
N PRO A 182 -8.72 -8.46 10.30
CA PRO A 182 -8.63 -9.74 11.01
C PRO A 182 -7.26 -10.41 10.85
N SER A 183 -6.79 -11.12 11.88
CA SER A 183 -5.48 -11.78 11.86
C SER A 183 -5.30 -12.78 10.71
N GLN A 184 -6.37 -13.46 10.28
CA GLN A 184 -6.30 -14.37 9.13
C GLN A 184 -5.99 -13.61 7.83
N ALA A 185 -6.57 -12.43 7.64
CA ALA A 185 -6.29 -11.60 6.46
C ALA A 185 -4.83 -11.16 6.43
N VAL A 186 -4.24 -10.85 7.59
CA VAL A 186 -2.80 -10.54 7.70
C VAL A 186 -1.95 -11.73 7.25
N ALA A 187 -2.23 -12.95 7.74
CA ALA A 187 -1.48 -14.15 7.37
C ALA A 187 -1.56 -14.49 5.87
N ASP A 188 -2.75 -14.33 5.28
CA ASP A 188 -2.95 -14.54 3.84
C ASP A 188 -2.12 -13.54 3.01
N ILE A 189 -2.00 -12.30 3.50
CA ILE A 189 -1.20 -11.25 2.87
C ILE A 189 0.30 -11.52 2.98
N GLU A 190 0.78 -11.91 4.15
CA GLU A 190 2.19 -12.28 4.33
C GLU A 190 2.60 -13.41 3.37
N THR A 191 1.71 -14.38 3.20
CA THR A 191 1.85 -15.50 2.25
C THR A 191 1.98 -14.99 0.81
N LEU A 192 1.13 -14.03 0.41
CA LEU A 192 1.17 -13.37 -0.90
C LEU A 192 2.44 -12.53 -1.12
N ILE A 193 2.93 -11.84 -0.09
CA ILE A 193 4.15 -11.02 -0.17
C ILE A 193 5.38 -11.89 -0.33
N LEU A 194 5.46 -12.99 0.42
CA LEU A 194 6.60 -13.91 0.37
C LEU A 194 6.59 -14.83 -0.87
N GLY A 195 5.54 -14.76 -1.70
CA GLY A 195 5.41 -15.61 -2.90
C GLY A 195 5.29 -17.09 -2.57
N ARG A 196 4.82 -17.43 -1.37
CA ARG A 196 4.58 -18.81 -0.95
C ARG A 196 3.17 -19.18 -1.39
N GLU A 197 2.99 -19.74 -2.57
CA GLU A 197 1.67 -20.33 -2.89
C GLU A 197 1.41 -21.50 -1.92
N ASN A 198 0.27 -21.46 -1.22
CA ASN A 198 -0.22 -22.65 -0.54
C ASN A 198 -0.45 -23.73 -1.60
N SER A 199 0.39 -24.76 -1.59
CA SER A 199 0.29 -25.97 -2.42
C SER A 199 -0.93 -26.85 -2.06
N THR A 200 -2.03 -26.25 -1.62
CA THR A 200 -3.32 -26.90 -1.41
C THR A 200 -4.40 -26.07 -2.08
N GLY A 201 -4.60 -26.35 -3.36
CA GLY A 201 -5.77 -25.87 -4.07
C GLY A 201 -7.05 -26.34 -3.38
N LYS A 202 -7.95 -25.39 -3.14
CA LYS A 202 -9.40 -25.48 -3.34
C LYS A 202 -10.03 -24.22 -2.73
N PHE A 203 -10.31 -23.22 -3.57
CA PHE A 203 -11.44 -22.35 -3.30
C PHE A 203 -12.70 -23.21 -3.40
N VAL A 204 -13.24 -23.62 -2.25
CA VAL A 204 -14.60 -24.14 -2.18
C VAL A 204 -15.51 -22.92 -2.20
N ALA A 205 -16.06 -22.61 -3.38
CA ALA A 205 -17.29 -21.85 -3.44
C ALA A 205 -18.38 -22.71 -2.81
N SER A 206 -18.92 -22.26 -1.68
CA SER A 206 -20.12 -22.82 -1.08
C SER A 206 -21.32 -21.93 -1.45
N PRO A 207 -22.52 -22.55 -1.56
CA PRO A 207 -23.58 -22.18 -2.50
C PRO A 207 -24.33 -20.88 -2.19
#